data_AF-A0A2H0BDZ4-F1
#
_entry.id   AF-A0A2H0BDZ4-F1
#
_cell.length_a   1.000
_cell.length_b   1.000
_cell.length_c   1.000
_cell.angle_alpha   90.00
_cell.angle_beta   90.00
_cell.angle_gamma   90.00
#
_symmetry.space_group_name_H-M   'P 1'
#
loop_
_entity.id
_entity.type
_entity.pdbx_description
1 polymer ?
#
loop_
_entity_poly.entity_id
_entity_poly.type
_entity_poly.pdbx_seq_one_letter_code
_entity_poly.pdbx_strand_id
1 'polypeptide(L)'
;MPKYKTLNVHPSLLPRLRGPAPIQNTILREEELGITIMKMDEKMDHGPILAQAKISITPWPDHYRTVEEKLGRAGARILGVLIPKWISGEIEEVPQDETKASFTKFIKKEDGLLD
;
A
#
# COMPACT_ATOMS: atom_id res chain seq x y z
N MET A 1 0.72 15.86 -18.26
CA MET A 1 1.20 15.30 -16.97
C MET A 1 0.81 16.23 -15.83
N PRO A 2 0.35 15.74 -14.67
CA PRO A 2 0.04 16.57 -13.51
C PRO A 2 1.26 17.38 -13.04
N LYS A 3 1.05 18.64 -12.63
CA LYS A 3 2.11 19.56 -12.17
C LYS A 3 2.97 18.94 -11.06
N TYR A 4 2.31 18.28 -10.11
CA TYR A 4 2.94 17.66 -8.94
C TYR A 4 3.04 16.13 -9.06
N LYS A 5 3.12 15.60 -10.29
CA LYS A 5 3.16 14.15 -10.57
C LYS A 5 1.92 13.41 -10.04
N THR A 6 1.92 12.08 -10.17
CA THR A 6 0.81 11.23 -9.73
C THR A 6 1.28 10.39 -8.54
N LEU A 7 0.51 10.44 -7.45
CA LEU A 7 0.76 9.65 -6.25
C LEU A 7 -0.25 8.51 -6.17
N ASN A 8 0.17 7.40 -5.59
CA ASN A 8 -0.67 6.23 -5.34
C ASN A 8 -0.67 5.90 -3.84
N VAL A 9 -1.83 5.45 -3.34
CA VAL A 9 -1.97 4.87 -2.01
C VAL A 9 -2.07 3.37 -2.17
N HIS A 10 -1.00 2.67 -1.84
CA HIS A 10 -0.92 1.22 -1.97
C HIS A 10 -1.16 0.56 -0.61
N PRO A 11 -2.11 -0.40 -0.47
CA PRO A 11 -2.49 -0.98 0.80
C PRO A 11 -1.58 -2.17 1.21
N SER A 12 -0.28 -1.95 1.13
CA SER A 12 0.74 -2.79 1.74
C SER A 12 1.95 -1.93 2.18
N LEU A 13 2.85 -2.55 2.93
CA LEU A 13 4.18 -2.00 3.19
C LEU A 13 5.11 -2.36 2.02
N LEU A 14 5.11 -1.53 0.97
CA LEU A 14 6.01 -1.69 -0.17
C LEU A 14 7.48 -1.75 0.30
N PRO A 15 8.33 -2.56 -0.36
CA PRO A 15 8.12 -3.18 -1.68
C PRO A 15 7.35 -4.51 -1.68
N ARG A 16 6.84 -4.97 -0.53
CA ARG A 16 6.07 -6.22 -0.46
C ARG A 16 4.68 -6.05 -1.08
N LEU A 17 4.19 -7.09 -1.73
CA LEU A 17 2.83 -7.22 -2.25
C LEU A 17 2.44 -6.16 -3.30
N ARG A 18 3.34 -5.86 -4.25
CA ARG A 18 3.01 -5.13 -5.48
C ARG A 18 1.91 -5.85 -6.26
N GLY A 19 1.06 -5.14 -6.98
CA GLY A 19 0.07 -5.70 -7.90
C GLY A 19 -1.39 -5.60 -7.44
N PRO A 20 -2.28 -6.43 -8.03
CA PRO A 20 -3.72 -6.13 -8.07
C PRO A 20 -4.53 -6.57 -6.85
N ALA A 21 -4.01 -7.44 -5.96
CA ALA A 21 -4.76 -7.94 -4.80
C ALA A 21 -4.04 -7.77 -3.45
N PRO A 22 -3.55 -6.55 -3.13
CA PRO A 22 -2.72 -6.30 -1.95
C PRO A 22 -3.48 -6.49 -0.65
N ILE A 23 -4.74 -6.03 -0.50
CA ILE A 23 -5.47 -6.11 0.78
C ILE A 23 -5.63 -7.56 1.25
N GLN A 24 -6.11 -8.44 0.37
CA GLN A 24 -6.29 -9.85 0.70
C GLN A 24 -4.96 -10.53 1.02
N ASN A 25 -3.92 -10.27 0.23
CA ASN A 25 -2.60 -10.85 0.48
C ASN A 25 -1.95 -10.32 1.76
N THR A 26 -2.16 -9.04 2.07
CA THR A 26 -1.73 -8.39 3.30
C THR A 26 -2.39 -9.06 4.52
N ILE A 27 -3.68 -9.43 4.42
CA ILE A 27 -4.37 -10.19 5.48
C ILE A 27 -3.84 -11.63 5.59
N LEU A 28 -3.56 -12.28 4.46
CA LEU A 28 -3.21 -13.71 4.41
C LEU A 28 -1.74 -14.00 4.73
N ARG A 29 -0.82 -13.07 4.48
CA ARG A 29 0.63 -13.36 4.39
C ARG A 29 1.51 -12.46 5.22
N GLU A 30 0.98 -11.37 5.76
CA GLU A 30 1.77 -10.37 6.48
C GLU A 30 1.48 -10.40 7.98
N GLU A 31 2.55 -10.35 8.77
CA GLU A 31 2.45 -10.12 10.21
C GLU A 31 2.19 -8.64 10.51
N GLU A 32 2.71 -7.76 9.65
CA GLU A 32 2.57 -6.31 9.77
C GLU A 32 1.83 -5.75 8.56
N LEU A 33 0.71 -5.10 8.82
CA LEU A 33 -0.12 -4.49 7.80
C LEU A 33 0.11 -2.99 7.78
N GLY A 34 -0.07 -2.38 6.61
CA GLY A 34 0.11 -0.94 6.49
C GLY A 34 -0.20 -0.44 5.09
N ILE A 35 -0.05 0.87 4.93
CA ILE A 35 -0.17 1.54 3.63
C ILE A 35 1.14 2.20 3.26
N THR A 36 1.34 2.37 1.97
CA THR A 36 2.42 3.15 1.39
C THR A 36 1.84 4.24 0.50
N ILE A 37 2.34 5.46 0.66
CA ILE A 37 2.17 6.53 -0.34
C ILE A 37 3.42 6.50 -1.21
N MET A 38 3.24 6.26 -2.50
CA MET A 38 4.35 6.23 -3.47
C MET A 38 4.11 7.20 -4.62
N LYS A 39 5.20 7.68 -5.22
CA LYS A 39 5.14 8.37 -6.51
C LYS A 39 5.09 7.31 -7.61
N MET A 40 4.11 7.41 -8.51
CA MET A 40 3.99 6.45 -9.61
C MET A 40 5.12 6.63 -10.64
N ASP A 41 5.57 5.51 -11.19
CA ASP A 41 6.41 5.46 -12.39
C ASP A 41 5.80 4.50 -13.44
N GLU A 42 6.59 4.11 -14.44
CA GLU A 42 6.16 3.25 -15.54
C GLU A 42 5.99 1.77 -15.15
N LYS A 43 6.45 1.36 -13.96
CA LYS A 43 6.39 -0.02 -13.48
C LYS A 43 5.30 -0.17 -12.42
N MET A 44 4.76 -1.38 -12.30
CA MET A 44 3.69 -1.69 -11.34
C MET A 44 4.21 -1.59 -9.89
N ASP A 45 3.65 -0.66 -9.13
CA ASP A 45 3.91 -0.44 -7.70
C ASP A 45 5.39 -0.34 -7.29
N HIS A 46 6.24 0.15 -8.20
CA HIS A 46 7.70 0.19 -8.07
C HIS A 46 8.24 1.55 -7.64
N GLY A 47 7.57 2.63 -8.03
CA GLY A 47 8.07 3.99 -7.83
C GLY A 47 8.38 4.35 -6.37
N PRO A 48 9.15 5.42 -6.15
CA PRO A 48 9.73 5.69 -4.84
C PRO A 48 8.66 5.97 -3.77
N ILE A 49 8.97 5.54 -2.55
CA ILE A 49 8.16 5.69 -1.36
C ILE A 49 8.30 7.12 -0.84
N LEU A 50 7.16 7.71 -0.49
CA LEU A 50 7.07 9.05 0.10
C LEU A 50 6.71 8.98 1.59
N ALA A 51 5.88 8.02 1.97
CA ALA A 51 5.54 7.74 3.36
C ALA A 51 4.97 6.33 3.51
N GLN A 52 5.11 5.76 4.71
CA GLN A 52 4.46 4.52 5.11
C GLN A 52 3.85 4.67 6.49
N ALA A 53 2.81 3.89 6.76
CA ALA A 53 2.34 3.70 8.12
C ALA A 53 1.82 2.29 8.31
N LYS A 54 2.17 1.74 9.48
CA LYS A 54 1.62 0.48 9.96
C LYS A 54 0.24 0.70 10.55
N ILE A 55 -0.60 -0.31 10.47
CA ILE A 55 -1.90 -0.35 11.14
C ILE A 55 -1.99 -1.58 12.03
N SER A 56 -2.72 -1.46 13.13
CA SER A 56 -3.01 -2.60 14.01
C SER A 56 -4.29 -3.30 13.57
N ILE A 57 -4.19 -4.62 13.44
CA ILE A 57 -5.32 -5.52 13.25
C ILE A 57 -5.31 -6.60 14.34
N THR A 58 -6.43 -7.26 14.51
CA THR A 58 -6.66 -8.36 15.44
C THR A 58 -7.23 -9.55 14.69
N PRO A 59 -6.91 -10.81 15.03
CA PRO A 59 -7.46 -11.97 14.31
C PRO A 59 -9.00 -12.00 14.26
N TRP A 60 -9.66 -11.45 15.28
CA TRP A 60 -11.09 -11.18 15.33
C TRP A 60 -11.31 -9.95 16.20
N PRO A 61 -12.17 -8.98 15.81
CA PRO A 61 -13.16 -9.06 14.74
C PRO A 61 -12.68 -8.52 13.38
N ASP A 62 -11.38 -8.37 13.14
CA ASP A 62 -10.94 -7.87 11.83
C ASP A 62 -11.14 -8.89 10.71
N HIS A 63 -11.73 -8.42 9.63
CA HIS A 63 -11.93 -9.15 8.39
C HIS A 63 -11.72 -8.19 7.22
N TYR A 64 -11.76 -8.69 5.98
CA TYR A 64 -11.48 -7.90 4.76
C TYR A 64 -11.99 -6.46 4.82
N ARG A 65 -13.29 -6.28 5.06
CA ARG A 65 -13.91 -4.95 5.07
C ARG A 65 -13.42 -4.03 6.21
N THR A 66 -13.20 -4.53 7.43
CA THR A 66 -12.67 -3.66 8.49
C THR A 66 -11.21 -3.29 8.22
N VAL A 67 -10.44 -4.21 7.66
CA VAL A 67 -9.04 -3.97 7.27
C VAL A 67 -8.97 -2.95 6.14
N GLU A 68 -9.79 -3.09 5.10
CA GLU A 68 -9.92 -2.12 4.01
C GLU A 68 -10.26 -0.72 4.53
N GLU A 69 -11.24 -0.61 5.43
CA GLU A 69 -11.62 0.66 6.05
C GLU A 69 -10.48 1.26 6.91
N LYS A 70 -9.77 0.44 7.68
CA LYS A 70 -8.61 0.86 8.49
C LYS A 70 -7.46 1.36 7.61
N LEU A 71 -7.13 0.65 6.54
CA LEU A 71 -6.11 1.03 5.55
C LEU A 71 -6.50 2.34 4.86
N GLY A 72 -7.74 2.46 4.38
CA GLY A 72 -8.25 3.67 3.75
C GLY A 72 -8.18 4.90 4.67
N ARG A 73 -8.59 4.75 5.95
CA ARG A 73 -8.50 5.83 6.95
C ARG A 73 -7.05 6.20 7.25
N ALA A 74 -6.13 5.23 7.32
CA ALA A 74 -4.71 5.49 7.47
C ALA A 74 -4.15 6.28 6.28
N GLY A 75 -4.45 5.84 5.05
CA GLY A 75 -4.05 6.51 3.83
C GLY A 75 -4.55 7.96 3.76
N ALA A 76 -5.83 8.20 4.04
CA ALA A 76 -6.41 9.54 4.06
C ALA A 76 -5.71 10.46 5.08
N ARG A 77 -5.43 9.96 6.29
CA ARG A 77 -4.73 10.73 7.33
C ARG A 77 -3.33 11.15 6.87
N ILE A 78 -2.59 10.21 6.28
CA ILE A 78 -1.21 10.45 5.84
C ILE A 78 -1.19 11.40 4.65
N LEU A 79 -2.09 11.22 3.67
CA LEU A 79 -2.23 12.14 2.55
C LEU A 79 -2.51 13.58 2.99
N GLY A 80 -3.37 13.78 4.00
CA GLY A 80 -3.68 15.11 4.52
C GLY A 80 -2.45 15.86 5.02
N VAL A 81 -1.48 15.16 5.61
CA VAL A 81 -0.21 15.73 6.07
C VAL A 81 0.84 15.80 4.96
N LEU A 82 0.85 14.81 4.06
CA LEU A 82 1.87 14.65 3.03
C LEU A 82 1.68 15.64 1.87
N ILE A 83 0.44 15.91 1.44
CA ILE A 83 0.18 16.74 0.25
C ILE A 83 0.79 18.15 0.36
N PRO A 84 0.63 18.91 1.47
CA PRO A 84 1.27 20.22 1.59
C PRO A 84 2.80 20.15 1.48
N LYS A 85 3.42 19.17 2.15
CA LYS A 85 4.88 18.94 2.12
C LYS A 85 5.38 18.52 0.75
N TRP A 86 4.59 17.72 0.04
CA TRP A 86 4.87 17.31 -1.34
C TRP A 86 4.86 18.51 -2.29
N ILE A 87 3.88 19.40 -2.13
CA ILE A 87 3.75 20.63 -2.92
C ILE A 87 4.89 21.61 -2.63
N SER A 88 5.36 21.69 -1.39
CA SER A 88 6.49 22.56 -1.00
C SER A 88 7.87 21.99 -1.30
N GLY A 89 7.96 20.71 -1.70
CA GLY A 89 9.23 20.05 -2.01
C GLY A 89 10.01 19.57 -0.78
N GLU A 90 9.34 19.39 0.36
CA GLU A 90 9.93 18.97 1.64
C GLU A 90 9.98 17.44 1.83
N ILE A 91 9.42 16.66 0.90
CA ILE A 91 9.38 15.20 0.98
C ILE A 91 10.58 14.60 0.26
N GLU A 92 11.37 13.82 0.98
CA GLU A 92 12.39 12.95 0.39
C GLU A 92 11.73 11.73 -0.26
N GLU A 93 12.19 11.40 -1.47
CA GLU A 93 11.76 10.21 -2.19
C GLU A 93 12.73 9.05 -1.92
N VAL A 94 12.22 7.94 -1.41
CA VAL A 94 13.04 6.77 -1.09
C VAL A 94 12.82 5.68 -2.13
N PRO A 95 13.83 5.31 -2.94
CA PRO A 95 13.73 4.18 -3.85
C PRO A 95 13.41 2.88 -3.10
N GLN A 96 12.60 2.03 -3.72
CA GLN A 96 12.26 0.73 -3.15
C GLN A 96 13.46 -0.24 -3.22
N ASP A 97 13.60 -1.09 -2.20
CA ASP A 97 14.57 -2.18 -2.18
C ASP A 97 14.06 -3.36 -3.02
N GLU A 98 14.52 -3.46 -4.27
CA GLU A 98 14.06 -4.48 -5.22
C GLU A 98 14.31 -5.91 -4.73
N THR A 99 15.28 -6.14 -3.84
CA THR A 99 15.55 -7.49 -3.30
C THR A 99 14.45 -7.99 -2.37
N LYS A 100 13.60 -7.09 -1.86
CA LYS A 100 12.48 -7.37 -0.97
C LYS A 100 11.13 -7.31 -1.68
N ALA A 101 11.12 -7.00 -2.98
CA ALA A 101 9.89 -6.90 -3.74
C ALA A 101 9.18 -8.25 -3.84
N SER A 102 7.88 -8.24 -3.58
CA SER A 102 7.01 -9.40 -3.79
C SER A 102 5.74 -8.99 -4.50
N PHE A 103 5.09 -9.92 -5.19
CA PHE A 103 3.98 -9.63 -6.09
C PHE A 103 2.74 -10.43 -5.74
N THR A 104 1.59 -9.81 -5.97
CA THR A 104 0.26 -10.40 -5.88
C THR A 104 -0.25 -10.76 -7.27
N LYS A 105 -1.23 -11.66 -7.32
CA LYS A 105 -1.96 -12.02 -8.54
C LYS A 105 -3.43 -11.67 -8.35
N PHE A 106 -4.16 -11.56 -9.45
CA PHE A 106 -5.62 -11.47 -9.37
C PHE A 106 -6.16 -12.70 -8.64
N ILE A 107 -7.03 -12.45 -7.66
CA ILE A 107 -7.78 -13.51 -6.99
C ILE A 107 -8.85 -14.02 -7.94
N LYS A 108 -8.90 -15.34 -8.07
CA LYS A 108 -9.90 -16.05 -8.85
C LYS A 108 -10.88 -16.75 -7.93
N LYS A 109 -11.98 -17.25 -8.51
CA LYS A 109 -13.00 -17.97 -7.76
C LYS A 109 -12.44 -19.26 -7.14
N GLU A 110 -11.50 -19.89 -7.84
CA GLU A 110 -10.87 -21.15 -7.42
C GLU A 110 -10.00 -20.98 -6.17
N ASP A 111 -9.44 -19.79 -5.94
CA ASP A 111 -8.62 -19.49 -4.76
C ASP A 111 -9.43 -19.49 -3.45
N GLY A 112 -10.77 -19.46 -3.54
CA GLY A 112 -11.69 -19.52 -2.39
C GLY A 112 -12.18 -20.92 -2.03
N LEU A 113 -11.73 -21.96 -2.75
CA LEU A 113 -12.07 -23.34 -2.43
C LEU A 113 -11.26 -23.80 -1.21
N LEU A 114 -11.94 -24.41 -0.24
CA LEU A 114 -11.29 -25.04 0.91
C LEU A 114 -10.76 -26.41 0.49
N ASP A 115 -9.53 -26.74 0.88
CA ASP A 115 -8.93 -28.08 0.77
C ASP A 115 -9.36 -28.95 1.97
#